data_AF-A0A7W8W815-F1
#
_entry.id   AF-A0A7W8W815-F1
#
_cell.length_a   1.000
_cell.length_b   1.000
_cell.length_c   1.000
_cell.angle_alpha   90.00
_cell.angle_beta   90.00
_cell.angle_gamma   90.00
#
_symmetry.space_group_name_H-M   'P 1'
#
loop_
_entity.id
_entity.type
_entity.pdbx_description
1 polymer ?
#
loop_
_entity_poly.entity_id
_entity_poly.type
_entity_poly.pdbx_seq_one_letter_code
_entity_poly.pdbx_strand_id
1 'polypeptide(L)'
;MPEVFDHSYDVVVVGTGGAGFATALGAVDAGLSVLMLESTDKWGGSTAMSGGGLWLPDNPLMRRDGVGDSREEALTYLEACVGEVGRASDRARKEAFVDGVADFVTTAERHGMVFTRATDYPDYYPELPGGKIGRAVEAKPVDTKRIGAWWHTCRAPVPLPIKTDDMWELERVAHRDMWP
;
A
#
# COMPACT_ATOMS: atom_id res chain seq x y z
N MET A 1 -19.41 38.70 -10.20
CA MET A 1 -20.27 37.67 -10.83
C MET A 1 -20.13 36.40 -10.00
N PRO A 2 -21.18 35.59 -9.81
CA PRO A 2 -20.99 34.29 -9.15
C PRO A 2 -20.05 33.43 -10.01
N GLU A 3 -19.14 32.71 -9.36
CA GLU A 3 -18.27 31.76 -10.06
C GLU A 3 -19.13 30.66 -10.67
N VAL A 4 -18.97 30.44 -11.98
CA VAL A 4 -19.61 29.35 -12.71
C VAL A 4 -18.56 28.27 -12.90
N PHE A 5 -18.79 27.09 -12.33
CA PHE A 5 -17.91 25.94 -12.49
C PHE A 5 -18.34 25.12 -13.71
N ASP A 6 -17.39 24.70 -14.55
CA ASP A 6 -17.66 23.83 -15.70
C ASP A 6 -18.11 22.42 -15.26
N HIS A 7 -17.59 21.95 -14.13
CA HIS A 7 -17.92 20.66 -13.52
C HIS A 7 -17.95 20.74 -11.99
N SER A 8 -18.67 19.85 -11.33
CA SER A 8 -18.74 19.74 -9.87
C SER A 8 -18.74 18.29 -9.43
N TYR A 9 -17.96 17.99 -8.39
CA TYR A 9 -17.78 16.66 -7.81
C TYR A 9 -17.71 16.79 -6.28
N ASP A 10 -18.08 15.73 -5.57
CA ASP A 10 -18.01 15.71 -4.09
C ASP A 10 -16.55 15.67 -3.60
N VAL A 11 -15.69 14.94 -4.32
CA VAL A 11 -14.26 14.80 -4.00
C VAL A 11 -13.41 15.01 -5.25
N VAL A 12 -12.42 15.90 -5.15
CA VAL A 12 -11.39 16.10 -6.17
C VAL A 12 -10.04 15.63 -5.62
N VAL A 13 -9.47 14.59 -6.23
CA VAL A 13 -8.18 13.99 -5.84
C VAL A 13 -7.10 14.47 -6.82
N VAL A 14 -6.05 15.09 -6.30
CA VAL A 14 -4.90 15.52 -7.10
C VAL A 14 -3.77 14.50 -6.96
N GLY A 15 -3.52 13.77 -8.05
CA GLY A 15 -2.51 12.71 -8.17
C GLY A 15 -3.11 11.32 -8.28
N THR A 16 -2.52 10.49 -9.15
CA THR A 16 -2.96 9.10 -9.38
C THR A 16 -1.99 8.05 -8.81
N GLY A 17 -1.30 8.38 -7.72
CA GLY A 17 -0.50 7.41 -6.95
C GLY A 17 -1.36 6.55 -6.03
N GLY A 18 -0.72 5.67 -5.25
CA GLY A 18 -1.42 4.74 -4.34
C GLY A 18 -2.34 5.44 -3.35
N ALA A 19 -1.88 6.54 -2.72
CA ALA A 19 -2.70 7.33 -1.82
C ALA A 19 -3.89 8.00 -2.52
N GLY A 20 -3.71 8.44 -3.78
CA GLY A 20 -4.77 9.02 -4.60
C GLY A 20 -5.86 8.00 -4.91
N PHE A 21 -5.48 6.80 -5.36
CA PHE A 21 -6.42 5.71 -5.60
C PHE A 21 -7.09 5.22 -4.31
N ALA A 22 -6.36 5.12 -3.20
CA ALA A 22 -6.96 4.76 -1.91
C ALA A 22 -8.02 5.78 -1.47
N THR A 23 -7.75 7.08 -1.65
CA THR A 23 -8.71 8.16 -1.37
C THR A 23 -9.93 8.07 -2.27
N ALA A 24 -9.71 7.93 -3.59
CA ALA A 24 -10.81 7.81 -4.55
C ALA A 24 -11.67 6.57 -4.28
N LEU A 25 -11.04 5.45 -3.93
CA LEU A 25 -11.74 4.22 -3.59
C LEU A 25 -12.63 4.38 -2.36
N GLY A 26 -12.10 4.97 -1.28
CA GLY A 26 -12.90 5.24 -0.08
C GLY A 26 -14.07 6.19 -0.34
N ALA A 27 -13.86 7.23 -1.17
CA ALA A 27 -14.94 8.15 -1.56
C ALA A 27 -16.01 7.47 -2.42
N VAL A 28 -15.63 6.64 -3.39
CA VAL A 28 -16.57 5.86 -4.20
C VAL A 28 -17.31 4.82 -3.36
N ASP A 29 -16.64 4.15 -2.41
CA ASP A 29 -17.27 3.23 -1.46
C ASP A 29 -18.34 3.92 -0.60
N ALA A 30 -18.13 5.21 -0.29
CA ALA A 30 -19.10 6.06 0.39
C ALA A 30 -20.21 6.63 -0.53
N GLY A 31 -20.23 6.27 -1.82
CA GLY A 31 -21.23 6.72 -2.79
C GLY A 31 -21.02 8.15 -3.31
N LEU A 32 -19.83 8.71 -3.14
CA LEU A 32 -19.49 10.07 -3.57
C LEU A 32 -19.00 10.08 -5.03
N SER A 33 -19.29 11.18 -5.74
CA SER A 33 -18.70 11.45 -7.05
C SER A 33 -17.24 11.91 -6.91
N VAL A 34 -16.34 11.33 -7.71
CA VAL A 34 -14.90 11.58 -7.60
C VAL A 34 -14.31 11.99 -8.94
N LEU A 35 -13.51 13.06 -8.93
CA LEU A 35 -12.61 13.44 -10.01
C LEU A 35 -11.16 13.22 -9.58
N MET A 36 -10.43 12.37 -10.30
CA MET A 36 -8.98 12.24 -10.13
C MET A 36 -8.24 13.03 -11.21
N LEU A 37 -7.22 13.79 -10.82
CA LEU A 37 -6.39 14.60 -11.71
C LEU A 37 -4.96 14.08 -11.71
N GLU A 38 -4.41 13.85 -12.89
CA GLU A 38 -3.00 13.50 -13.09
C GLU A 38 -2.32 14.62 -13.87
N SER A 39 -1.14 15.05 -13.44
CA SER A 39 -0.42 16.14 -14.10
C SER A 39 0.31 15.67 -15.36
N THR A 40 0.52 14.37 -15.52
CA THR A 40 1.23 13.77 -16.65
C THR A 40 0.28 13.01 -17.60
N ASP A 41 0.83 12.52 -18.71
CA ASP A 41 0.12 11.67 -19.66
C ASP A 41 -0.09 10.23 -19.17
N LYS A 42 0.51 9.87 -18.02
CA LYS A 42 0.48 8.52 -17.47
C LYS A 42 0.12 8.50 -15.99
N TRP A 43 -0.80 7.61 -15.63
CA TRP A 43 -1.22 7.43 -14.24
C TRP A 43 -0.26 6.52 -13.45
N GLY A 44 -0.40 6.56 -12.12
CA GLY A 44 0.29 5.65 -11.20
C GLY A 44 1.52 6.24 -10.50
N GLY A 45 2.14 7.28 -11.07
CA GLY A 45 3.29 7.98 -10.47
C GLY A 45 4.44 7.06 -10.05
N SER A 46 5.09 7.35 -8.92
CA SER A 46 6.11 6.48 -8.32
C SER A 46 5.55 5.17 -7.80
N THR A 47 4.26 5.12 -7.42
CA THR A 47 3.61 3.89 -6.96
C THR A 47 3.59 2.82 -8.05
N ALA A 48 3.32 3.18 -9.31
CA ALA A 48 3.32 2.22 -10.41
C ALA A 48 4.73 1.69 -10.77
N MET A 49 5.79 2.34 -10.28
CA MET A 49 7.18 1.92 -10.49
C MET A 49 7.77 1.21 -9.25
N SER A 50 7.03 1.14 -8.14
CA SER A 50 7.52 0.52 -6.91
C SER A 50 7.44 -1.01 -6.99
N GLY A 51 8.06 -1.68 -6.02
CA GLY A 51 7.92 -3.12 -5.83
C GLY A 51 6.54 -3.57 -5.32
N GLY A 52 5.60 -2.64 -5.07
CA GLY A 52 4.24 -2.98 -4.64
C GLY A 52 4.08 -3.38 -3.17
N GLY A 53 5.17 -3.44 -2.40
CA GLY A 53 5.13 -3.73 -0.97
C GLY A 53 4.53 -2.59 -0.15
N LEU A 54 3.60 -2.93 0.74
CA LEU A 54 2.89 -2.05 1.65
C LEU A 54 3.19 -2.50 3.09
N TRP A 55 3.71 -1.61 3.91
CA TRP A 55 3.87 -1.89 5.34
C TRP A 55 2.55 -1.63 6.06
N LEU A 56 1.80 -2.69 6.37
CA LEU A 56 0.46 -2.63 6.93
C LEU A 56 0.42 -3.47 8.23
N PRO A 57 0.73 -2.90 9.40
CA PRO A 57 0.74 -3.65 10.65
C PRO A 57 -0.68 -4.03 11.11
N ASP A 58 -0.80 -5.05 11.95
CA ASP A 58 -2.08 -5.52 12.51
C ASP A 58 -3.18 -5.67 11.45
N ASN A 59 -2.79 -6.14 10.27
CA ASN A 59 -3.67 -6.23 9.11
C ASN A 59 -4.57 -7.49 9.17
N PRO A 60 -5.72 -7.48 8.49
CA PRO A 60 -6.62 -8.63 8.45
C PRO A 60 -6.00 -9.93 7.94
N LEU A 61 -4.97 -9.90 7.08
CA LEU A 61 -4.32 -11.09 6.56
C LEU A 61 -3.51 -11.80 7.65
N MET A 62 -2.82 -11.06 8.53
CA MET A 62 -2.09 -11.67 9.65
C MET A 62 -3.04 -12.44 10.57
N ARG A 63 -4.21 -11.86 10.86
CA ARG A 63 -5.25 -12.53 11.66
C ARG A 63 -5.78 -13.79 10.97
N ARG A 64 -6.02 -13.74 9.65
CA ARG A 64 -6.48 -14.90 8.85
C ARG A 64 -5.44 -16.03 8.85
N ASP A 65 -4.16 -15.68 8.85
CA ASP A 65 -3.05 -16.64 8.85
C ASP A 65 -2.65 -17.11 10.26
N GLY A 66 -3.33 -16.61 11.31
CA GLY A 66 -3.01 -16.95 12.70
C GLY A 66 -1.66 -16.42 13.19
N VAL A 67 -1.10 -15.40 12.51
CA VAL A 67 0.15 -14.75 12.90
C VAL A 67 -0.18 -13.57 13.83
N GLY A 68 0.45 -13.55 15.01
CA GLY A 68 0.20 -12.52 16.01
C GLY A 68 0.81 -11.18 15.62
N ASP A 69 -0.01 -10.14 15.60
CA ASP A 69 0.39 -8.73 15.64
C ASP A 69 -0.67 -7.91 16.35
N SER A 70 -0.34 -6.69 16.73
CA SER A 70 -1.26 -5.81 17.42
C SER A 70 -0.95 -4.34 17.15
N ARG A 71 -1.97 -3.51 17.27
CA ARG A 71 -1.83 -2.04 17.32
C ARG A 71 -0.71 -1.59 18.26
N GLU A 72 -0.64 -2.18 19.46
CA GLU A 72 0.34 -1.82 20.49
C GLU A 72 1.76 -2.13 20.03
N GLU A 73 2.02 -3.34 19.54
CA GLU A 73 3.34 -3.73 19.02
C GLU A 73 3.75 -2.87 17.81
N ALA A 74 2.82 -2.57 16.92
CA ALA A 74 3.06 -1.71 15.76
C ALA A 74 3.45 -0.28 16.15
N LEU A 75 2.74 0.28 17.13
CA LEU A 75 3.04 1.61 17.65
C LEU A 75 4.34 1.63 18.44
N THR A 76 4.64 0.60 19.23
CA THR A 76 5.95 0.45 19.89
C THR A 76 7.08 0.45 18.87
N TYR A 77 6.91 -0.26 17.76
CA TYR A 77 7.89 -0.28 16.68
C TYR A 77 8.06 1.09 16.00
N LEU A 78 6.96 1.77 15.68
CA LEU A 78 7.01 3.12 15.09
C LEU A 78 7.69 4.13 16.03
N GLU A 79 7.47 4.04 17.35
CA GLU A 79 8.18 4.90 18.31
C GLU A 79 9.68 4.59 18.35
N ALA A 80 10.06 3.31 18.37
CA ALA A 80 11.47 2.90 18.42
C ALA A 80 12.23 3.24 17.13
N CYS A 81 11.61 3.04 15.97
CA CYS A 81 12.24 3.19 14.66
C CYS A 81 12.24 4.64 14.15
N VAL A 82 11.15 5.38 14.39
CA VAL A 82 10.95 6.73 13.82
C VAL A 82 11.11 7.81 14.89
N GLY A 83 10.60 7.59 16.11
CA GLY A 83 10.52 8.62 17.14
C GLY A 83 9.68 9.82 16.71
N GLU A 84 9.83 10.95 17.40
CA GLU A 84 9.12 12.21 17.09
C GLU A 84 10.09 13.20 16.43
N VAL A 85 10.09 13.22 15.10
CA VAL A 85 11.01 14.04 14.28
C VAL A 85 10.32 15.33 13.81
N GLY A 86 8.99 15.36 13.83
CA GLY A 86 8.20 16.54 13.53
C GLY A 86 6.73 16.20 13.29
N ARG A 87 5.99 17.13 12.70
CA ARG A 87 4.54 16.99 12.49
C ARG A 87 4.16 15.68 11.80
N ALA A 88 4.95 15.19 10.85
CA ALA A 88 4.62 13.96 10.10
C ALA A 88 4.72 12.68 10.93
N SER A 89 5.45 12.69 12.05
CA SER A 89 5.65 11.53 12.93
C SER A 89 5.14 11.76 14.36
N ASP A 90 4.23 12.72 14.54
CA ASP A 90 3.55 12.87 15.81
C ASP A 90 2.68 11.65 16.14
N ARG A 91 2.38 11.51 17.44
CA ARG A 91 1.66 10.35 17.95
C ARG A 91 0.32 10.15 17.25
N ALA A 92 -0.43 11.23 17.06
CA ALA A 92 -1.75 11.19 16.44
C ALA A 92 -1.71 10.64 15.00
N ARG A 93 -0.68 10.97 14.20
CA ARG A 93 -0.53 10.42 12.84
C ARG A 93 -0.14 8.95 12.84
N LYS A 94 0.75 8.52 13.75
CA LYS A 94 1.11 7.11 13.89
C LYS A 94 -0.12 6.28 14.25
N GLU A 95 -0.91 6.74 15.22
CA GLU A 95 -2.16 6.10 15.62
C GLU A 95 -3.17 6.05 14.46
N ALA A 96 -3.43 7.18 13.81
CA ALA A 96 -4.35 7.23 12.68
C ALA A 96 -3.92 6.30 11.52
N PHE A 97 -2.62 6.20 11.26
CA PHE A 97 -2.09 5.29 10.25
C PHE A 97 -2.36 3.82 10.61
N VAL A 98 -1.98 3.39 11.82
CA VAL A 98 -2.18 2.00 12.28
C VAL A 98 -3.68 1.66 12.34
N ASP A 99 -4.49 2.57 12.86
CA ASP A 99 -5.94 2.37 13.04
C ASP A 99 -6.68 2.31 11.68
N GLY A 100 -6.15 2.95 10.65
CA GLY A 100 -6.72 2.94 9.29
C GLY A 100 -6.41 1.70 8.47
N VAL A 101 -5.43 0.87 8.87
CA VAL A 101 -4.95 -0.27 8.06
C VAL A 101 -6.08 -1.26 7.75
N ALA A 102 -6.81 -1.70 8.78
CA ALA A 102 -7.81 -2.74 8.63
C ALA A 102 -8.98 -2.30 7.74
N ASP A 103 -9.39 -1.03 7.86
CA ASP A 103 -10.42 -0.44 7.01
C ASP A 103 -9.97 -0.36 5.56
N PHE A 104 -8.76 0.16 5.30
CA PHE A 104 -8.20 0.22 3.95
C PHE A 104 -8.16 -1.16 3.28
N VAL A 105 -7.60 -2.17 3.96
CA VAL A 105 -7.51 -3.53 3.41
C VAL A 105 -8.89 -4.10 3.11
N THR A 106 -9.83 -3.99 4.06
CA THR A 106 -11.16 -4.56 3.91
C THR A 106 -11.94 -3.87 2.79
N THR A 107 -11.84 -2.55 2.69
CA THR A 107 -12.47 -1.75 1.62
C THR A 107 -11.88 -2.10 0.26
N ALA A 108 -10.56 -2.18 0.15
CA ALA A 108 -9.90 -2.61 -1.07
C ALA A 108 -10.29 -4.02 -1.51
N GLU A 109 -10.42 -4.97 -0.58
CA GLU A 109 -10.90 -6.33 -0.87
C GLU A 109 -12.35 -6.37 -1.35
N ARG A 110 -13.25 -5.53 -0.79
CA ARG A 110 -14.64 -5.42 -1.27
C ARG A 110 -14.71 -5.00 -2.75
N HIS A 111 -13.76 -4.17 -3.19
CA HIS A 111 -13.65 -3.72 -4.58
C HIS A 111 -12.75 -4.61 -5.45
N GLY A 112 -12.42 -5.82 -4.97
CA GLY A 112 -11.79 -6.86 -5.76
C GLY A 112 -10.27 -6.86 -5.78
N MET A 113 -9.60 -6.04 -4.94
CA MET A 113 -8.19 -6.26 -4.65
C MET A 113 -8.01 -7.58 -3.91
N VAL A 114 -6.96 -8.31 -4.25
CA VAL A 114 -6.59 -9.53 -3.53
C VAL A 114 -5.19 -9.34 -3.01
N PHE A 115 -5.05 -9.27 -1.69
CA PHE A 115 -3.76 -9.10 -1.06
C PHE A 115 -3.12 -10.45 -0.72
N THR A 116 -1.81 -10.42 -0.51
CA THR A 116 -1.02 -11.51 0.05
C THR A 116 0.01 -10.92 1.00
N ARG A 117 0.43 -11.67 2.01
CA ARG A 117 1.56 -11.28 2.86
C ARG A 117 2.86 -11.68 2.20
N ALA A 118 3.89 -10.88 2.41
CA ALA A 118 5.29 -11.29 2.22
C ALA A 118 5.75 -11.91 3.53
N THR A 119 5.58 -13.22 3.68
CA THR A 119 5.55 -13.88 5.00
C THR A 119 6.88 -13.88 5.72
N ASP A 120 7.97 -13.86 4.94
CA ASP A 120 9.34 -13.95 5.44
C ASP A 120 10.07 -12.61 5.38
N TYR A 121 9.39 -11.53 4.95
CA TYR A 121 9.98 -10.21 4.84
C TYR A 121 10.00 -9.51 6.22
N PRO A 122 11.19 -9.22 6.79
CA PRO A 122 11.29 -8.57 8.07
C PRO A 122 10.98 -7.08 7.96
N ASP A 123 10.51 -6.49 9.06
CA ASP A 123 10.71 -5.07 9.31
C ASP A 123 12.21 -4.73 9.14
N TYR A 124 12.56 -3.50 8.74
CA TYR A 124 13.97 -3.17 8.48
C TYR A 124 14.88 -3.20 9.71
N TYR A 125 14.32 -3.03 10.91
CA TYR A 125 15.04 -3.11 12.17
C TYR A 125 14.31 -4.09 13.10
N PRO A 126 14.28 -5.39 12.76
CA PRO A 126 13.47 -6.36 13.49
C PRO A 126 13.93 -6.57 14.94
N GLU A 127 15.15 -6.14 15.27
CA GLU A 127 15.72 -6.15 16.62
C GLU A 127 15.16 -5.06 17.55
N LEU A 128 14.52 -4.02 17.01
CA LEU A 128 13.95 -2.96 17.82
C LEU A 128 12.67 -3.44 18.54
N PRO A 129 12.32 -2.83 19.69
CA PRO A 129 11.07 -3.13 20.38
C PRO A 129 9.86 -3.07 19.43
N GLY A 130 9.06 -4.14 19.40
CA GLY A 130 7.89 -4.25 18.53
C GLY A 130 8.19 -4.64 17.07
N GLY A 131 9.46 -4.80 16.70
CA GLY A 131 9.88 -5.29 15.38
C GLY A 131 9.35 -6.70 15.10
N LYS A 132 8.98 -6.96 13.84
CA LYS A 132 8.32 -8.21 13.44
C LYS A 132 8.69 -8.63 12.02
N ILE A 133 8.39 -9.88 11.70
CA ILE A 133 8.51 -10.45 10.35
C ILE A 133 7.10 -10.65 9.80
N GLY A 134 6.89 -10.25 8.54
CA GLY A 134 5.65 -10.54 7.80
C GLY A 134 4.53 -9.51 7.93
N ARG A 135 4.84 -8.26 8.30
CA ARG A 135 3.91 -7.11 8.24
C ARG A 135 3.75 -6.52 6.84
N ALA A 136 4.66 -6.84 5.93
CA ALA A 136 4.58 -6.43 4.55
C ALA A 136 3.45 -7.19 3.83
N VAL A 137 2.61 -6.42 3.13
CA VAL A 137 1.48 -6.88 2.33
C VAL A 137 1.68 -6.37 0.91
N GLU A 138 1.29 -7.15 -0.08
CA GLU A 138 1.32 -6.74 -1.49
C GLU A 138 0.05 -7.21 -2.20
N ALA A 139 -0.26 -6.60 -3.34
CA ALA A 139 -1.34 -7.08 -4.19
C ALA A 139 -0.87 -8.34 -4.94
N LYS A 140 -1.71 -9.38 -5.00
CA LYS A 140 -1.45 -10.51 -5.89
C LYS A 140 -1.35 -10.01 -7.34
N PRO A 141 -0.53 -10.66 -8.19
CA PRO A 141 -0.47 -10.34 -9.60
C PRO A 141 -1.86 -10.28 -10.23
N VAL A 142 -2.13 -9.18 -10.93
CA VAL A 142 -3.42 -8.92 -11.60
C VAL A 142 -3.29 -9.21 -13.09
N ASP A 143 -4.28 -9.89 -13.66
CA ASP A 143 -4.40 -10.01 -15.12
C ASP A 143 -4.67 -8.64 -15.73
N THR A 144 -3.67 -8.08 -16.41
CA THR A 144 -3.73 -6.75 -17.03
C THR A 144 -4.81 -6.65 -18.11
N LYS A 145 -5.28 -7.78 -18.66
CA LYS A 145 -6.44 -7.78 -19.58
C LYS A 145 -7.72 -7.25 -18.92
N ARG A 146 -7.85 -7.39 -17.60
CA ARG A 146 -8.98 -6.82 -16.84
C ARG A 146 -8.92 -5.30 -16.74
N ILE A 147 -7.72 -4.72 -16.81
CA ILE A 147 -7.49 -3.27 -16.85
C ILE A 147 -7.74 -2.74 -18.28
N GLY A 148 -7.48 -3.56 -19.29
CA GLY A 148 -7.75 -3.25 -20.70
C GLY A 148 -6.86 -2.13 -21.21
N ALA A 149 -7.43 -1.24 -22.04
CA ALA A 149 -6.68 -0.16 -22.70
C ALA A 149 -5.96 0.78 -21.71
N TRP A 150 -6.46 0.91 -20.48
CA TRP A 150 -5.86 1.72 -19.41
C TRP A 150 -4.48 1.23 -18.98
N TRP A 151 -4.16 -0.04 -19.20
CA TRP A 151 -2.83 -0.56 -18.85
C TRP A 151 -1.73 0.17 -19.63
N HIS A 152 -1.98 0.51 -20.89
CA HIS A 152 -1.02 1.18 -21.76
C HIS A 152 -0.82 2.67 -21.42
N THR A 153 -1.68 3.23 -20.59
CA THR A 153 -1.56 4.61 -20.06
C THR A 153 -0.98 4.64 -18.65
N CYS A 154 -0.59 3.49 -18.09
CA CYS A 154 0.08 3.41 -16.79
C CYS A 154 1.58 3.69 -16.91
N ARG A 155 2.20 4.20 -15.85
CA ARG A 155 3.66 4.39 -15.73
C ARG A 155 4.42 3.09 -15.41
N ALA A 156 3.73 1.97 -15.25
CA ALA A 156 4.35 0.68 -14.92
C ALA A 156 5.39 0.27 -15.98
N PRO A 157 6.63 -0.10 -15.59
CA PRO A 157 7.72 -0.35 -16.53
C PRO A 157 7.52 -1.65 -17.31
N VAL A 158 7.17 -2.75 -16.62
CA VAL A 158 6.90 -4.08 -17.19
C VAL A 158 5.97 -4.85 -16.22
N PRO A 159 4.95 -5.58 -16.70
CA PRO A 159 4.15 -6.46 -15.84
C PRO A 159 4.96 -7.72 -15.53
N LEU A 160 5.72 -7.71 -14.43
CA LEU A 160 6.33 -8.91 -13.89
C LEU A 160 5.42 -9.45 -12.77
N PRO A 161 4.86 -10.67 -12.90
CA PRO A 161 3.98 -11.25 -11.90
C PRO A 161 4.81 -11.85 -10.75
N ILE A 162 5.65 -11.04 -10.13
CA ILE A 162 6.61 -11.44 -9.10
C ILE A 162 6.20 -10.81 -7.78
N LYS A 163 6.22 -11.62 -6.72
CA LYS A 163 5.98 -11.22 -5.33
C LYS A 163 7.28 -10.94 -4.61
N THR A 164 7.21 -10.28 -3.46
CA THR A 164 8.37 -10.03 -2.60
C THR A 164 9.10 -11.33 -2.23
N ASP A 165 8.35 -12.37 -1.85
CA ASP A 165 8.93 -13.68 -1.51
C ASP A 165 9.53 -14.41 -2.74
N ASP A 166 9.00 -14.16 -3.95
CA ASP A 166 9.55 -14.72 -5.19
C ASP A 166 10.92 -14.09 -5.53
N MET A 167 11.08 -12.78 -5.30
CA MET A 167 12.35 -12.07 -5.50
C MET A 167 13.45 -12.63 -4.60
N TRP A 168 13.12 -12.87 -3.33
CA TRP A 168 14.03 -13.47 -2.36
C TRP A 168 14.57 -14.83 -2.83
N GLU A 169 13.68 -15.72 -3.28
CA GLU A 169 14.10 -17.03 -3.80
C GLU A 169 14.96 -16.92 -5.06
N LEU A 170 14.64 -15.98 -5.97
CA LEU A 170 15.43 -15.75 -7.17
C LEU A 170 16.85 -15.24 -6.85
N GLU A 171 16.98 -14.29 -5.93
CA GLU A 171 18.28 -13.77 -5.49
C GLU A 171 19.12 -14.87 -4.83
N ARG A 172 18.50 -15.71 -4.00
CA ARG A 172 19.19 -16.84 -3.34
C ARG A 172 19.72 -17.86 -4.34
N VAL A 173 18.98 -18.15 -5.40
CA VAL A 173 19.44 -19.03 -6.49
C VAL A 173 20.59 -18.39 -7.26
N ALA A 174 20.51 -17.08 -7.53
CA ALA A 174 21.55 -16.35 -8.26
C ALA A 174 22.86 -16.18 -7.46
N HIS A 175 22.77 -16.16 -6.12
CA HIS A 175 23.90 -15.95 -5.21
C HIS A 175 24.13 -17.14 -4.28
N ARG A 176 23.92 -18.36 -4.78
CA ARG A 176 24.00 -19.61 -4.00
C ARG A 176 25.32 -19.80 -3.25
N ASP A 177 26.40 -19.15 -3.69
CA ASP A 177 27.73 -19.20 -3.07
C ASP A 177 27.95 -18.13 -1.98
N MET A 178 27.01 -17.17 -1.80
CA MET A 178 27.11 -16.07 -0.83
C MET A 178 26.28 -16.28 0.45
N TRP A 179 25.46 -17.33 0.50
CA TRP A 179 24.62 -17.65 1.65
C TRP A 179 24.93 -19.07 2.16
N PRO A 180 25.10 -19.28 3.48
CA PRO A 180 25.46 -20.57 4.06
C PRO A 180 24.39 -21.66 3.92
#